data_AF-A0A9J6A0Q4-F1
#
_entry.id   AF-A0A9J6A0Q4-F1
#
_cell.length_a   1.000
_cell.length_b   1.000
_cell.length_c   1.000
_cell.angle_alpha   90.00
_cell.angle_beta   90.00
_cell.angle_gamma   90.00
#
_symmetry.space_group_name_H-M   'P 1'
#
loop_
_entity.id
_entity.type
_entity.pdbx_description
1 polymer ?
#
loop_
_entity_poly.entity_id
_entity_poly.type
_entity_poly.pdbx_seq_one_letter_code
_entity_poly.pdbx_strand_id
1 'polypeptide(L)'
;MSKLYYAMRVIERFEELEGRNPGETSVDDLPNIQKLRKELCEAHCLNESHIPDSLLRRLMASTSEFPPVCAIVGGILGQEVIKAISGKGDPLKNFFFFDAMDGKGIIEDISNVNS
;
A
#
# COMPACT_ATOMS: atom_id res chain seq x y z
N MET A 1 4.37 -11.15 1.18
CA MET A 1 3.83 -9.77 1.11
C MET A 1 4.83 -8.86 0.44
N SER A 2 4.37 -7.98 -0.45
CA SER A 2 5.26 -7.06 -1.16
C SER A 2 5.80 -5.95 -0.29
N LYS A 3 6.81 -5.29 -0.84
CA LYS A 3 7.43 -4.08 -0.31
C LYS A 3 6.41 -2.95 -0.16
N LEU A 4 5.46 -2.84 -1.10
CA LEU A 4 4.47 -1.78 -1.13
C LEU A 4 3.43 -1.96 -0.03
N TYR A 5 2.96 -3.19 0.21
CA TYR A 5 2.06 -3.49 1.32
C TYR A 5 2.63 -3.01 2.66
N TYR A 6 3.86 -3.42 2.99
CA TYR A 6 4.47 -3.01 4.25
C TYR A 6 4.80 -1.52 4.30
N ALA A 7 5.23 -0.92 3.19
CA ALA A 7 5.46 0.53 3.14
C ALA A 7 4.18 1.33 3.43
N MET A 8 3.04 0.92 2.87
CA MET A 8 1.73 1.51 3.17
C MET A 8 1.37 1.32 4.64
N ARG A 9 1.55 0.11 5.19
CA ARG A 9 1.30 -0.14 6.63
C ARG A 9 2.13 0.73 7.57
N VAL A 10 3.39 1.02 7.22
CA VAL A 10 4.22 1.92 8.01
C VAL A 10 3.64 3.34 8.02
N ILE A 11 3.18 3.84 6.87
CA ILE A 11 2.62 5.19 6.73
C ILE A 11 1.25 5.28 7.41
N GLU A 12 0.36 4.32 7.18
CA GLU A 12 -0.94 4.24 7.86
C GLU A 12 -0.76 4.24 9.38
N ARG A 13 0.21 3.46 9.89
CA ARG A 13 0.49 3.40 11.32
C ARG A 13 1.01 4.74 11.88
N PHE A 14 1.80 5.47 11.09
CA PHE A 14 2.26 6.81 11.44
C PHE A 14 1.07 7.78 11.52
N GLU A 15 0.22 7.80 10.49
CA GLU A 15 -0.95 8.68 10.42
C GLU A 15 -1.91 8.44 11.58
N GLU A 16 -2.16 7.17 11.94
CA GLU A 16 -2.96 6.79 13.10
C GLU A 16 -2.38 7.31 14.43
N LEU A 17 -1.06 7.18 14.62
CA LEU A 17 -0.39 7.56 15.88
C LEU A 17 -0.32 9.07 16.08
N GLU A 18 -0.10 9.81 14.99
CA GLU A 18 -0.01 11.27 15.01
C GLU A 18 -1.38 11.95 14.79
N GLY A 19 -2.45 11.18 14.59
CA GLY A 19 -3.80 11.70 14.34
C GLY A 19 -3.91 12.50 13.04
N ARG A 20 -3.13 12.14 12.02
CA ARG A 20 -3.11 12.77 10.70
C ARG A 20 -4.18 12.16 9.80
N ASN A 21 -4.71 12.94 8.84
CA ASN A 21 -5.52 12.35 7.78
C ASN A 21 -4.61 11.62 6.76
N PRO A 22 -5.15 10.64 5.99
CA PRO A 22 -4.39 9.97 4.94
C PRO A 22 -3.77 10.95 3.95
N GLY A 23 -2.46 10.81 3.72
CA GLY A 23 -1.68 11.68 2.85
C GLY A 23 -1.19 12.96 3.49
N GLU A 24 -1.55 13.28 4.75
CA GLU A 24 -1.03 14.46 5.47
C GLU A 24 0.35 14.18 6.10
N THR A 25 1.29 13.73 5.28
CA THR A 25 2.69 13.50 5.68
C THR A 25 3.61 14.58 5.11
N SER A 26 4.70 14.86 5.82
CA SER A 26 5.71 15.85 5.46
C SER A 26 7.13 15.27 5.57
N VAL A 27 8.12 15.95 4.99
CA VAL A 27 9.52 15.48 5.03
C VAL A 27 10.04 15.40 6.47
N ASP A 28 9.53 16.25 7.36
CA ASP A 28 9.92 16.28 8.78
C ASP A 28 9.43 15.05 9.55
N ASP A 29 8.41 14.35 9.03
CA ASP A 29 7.87 13.12 9.61
C ASP A 29 8.72 11.88 9.30
N LEU A 30 9.64 11.99 8.33
CA LEU A 30 10.43 10.86 7.85
C LEU A 30 11.20 10.12 8.96
N PRO A 31 11.84 10.78 9.95
CA PRO A 31 12.52 10.07 11.04
C PRO A 31 11.57 9.19 11.85
N ASN A 32 10.35 9.65 12.11
CA ASN A 32 9.32 8.90 12.84
C ASN A 32 8.80 7.72 12.00
N ILE A 33 8.57 7.94 10.71
CA ILE A 33 8.19 6.89 9.75
C ILE A 33 9.29 5.83 9.64
N GLN A 34 10.57 6.22 9.60
CA GLN A 34 11.71 5.29 9.59
C GLN A 34 11.80 4.49 10.89
N LYS A 35 11.47 5.09 12.04
CA LYS A 35 11.39 4.37 13.31
C LYS A 35 10.28 3.32 13.28
N LEU A 36 9.09 3.68 12.80
CA LEU A 36 7.97 2.73 12.66
C LEU A 36 8.28 1.63 11.65
N ARG A 37 9.03 1.93 10.57
CA ARG A 37 9.55 0.91 9.65
C ARG A 37 10.37 -0.14 10.40
N LYS A 38 11.28 0.28 11.30
CA LYS A 38 12.11 -0.64 12.08
C LYS A 38 11.26 -1.53 12.97
N GLU A 39 10.36 -0.94 13.74
CA GLU A 39 9.45 -1.66 14.64
C GLU A 39 8.61 -2.70 13.87
N LEU A 40 8.07 -2.32 12.70
CA LEU A 40 7.30 -3.22 11.86
C LEU A 40 8.17 -4.33 11.27
N CYS A 41 9.36 -4.01 10.78
CA CYS A 41 10.30 -5.00 10.26
C CYS A 41 10.70 -6.02 11.33
N GLU A 42 10.96 -5.57 12.57
CA GLU A 42 11.26 -6.43 13.71
C GLU A 42 10.07 -7.34 14.05
N ALA A 43 8.86 -6.79 14.13
CA ALA A 43 7.64 -7.54 14.44
C ALA A 43 7.32 -8.65 13.41
N HIS A 44 7.71 -8.45 12.15
CA HIS A 44 7.44 -9.40 11.06
C HIS A 44 8.69 -10.19 10.62
N CYS A 45 9.80 -10.12 11.37
CA CYS A 45 11.06 -10.78 11.03
C CYS A 45 11.58 -10.44 9.61
N LEU A 46 11.44 -9.17 9.20
CA LEU A 46 11.86 -8.66 7.89
C LEU A 46 13.15 -7.86 8.01
N ASN A 47 13.95 -7.86 6.94
CA ASN A 47 15.06 -6.92 6.82
C ASN A 47 14.54 -5.53 6.44
N GLU A 48 15.09 -4.45 7.03
CA GLU A 48 14.71 -3.07 6.69
C GLU A 48 14.82 -2.74 5.20
N SER A 49 15.76 -3.38 4.48
CA SER A 49 15.91 -3.23 3.02
C SER A 49 14.71 -3.73 2.22
N HIS A 50 13.81 -4.52 2.83
CA HIS A 50 12.54 -4.91 2.23
C HIS A 50 11.62 -3.71 2.02
N ILE A 51 11.77 -2.63 2.80
CA ILE A 51 11.01 -1.38 2.69
C ILE A 51 12.01 -0.24 2.40
N PRO A 52 12.35 0.00 1.12
CA PRO A 52 13.34 1.02 0.75
C PRO A 52 12.91 2.43 1.17
N ASP A 53 13.87 3.24 1.61
CA ASP A 53 13.63 4.66 1.96
C ASP A 53 13.04 5.45 0.79
N SER A 54 13.48 5.16 -0.43
CA SER A 54 12.95 5.78 -1.66
C SER A 54 11.46 5.50 -1.87
N LEU A 55 10.98 4.31 -1.46
CA LEU A 55 9.57 3.96 -1.54
C LEU A 55 8.75 4.75 -0.52
N LEU A 56 9.23 4.88 0.72
CA LEU A 56 8.58 5.68 1.75
C LEU A 56 8.48 7.14 1.33
N ARG A 57 9.58 7.74 0.88
CA ARG A 57 9.60 9.12 0.37
C ARG A 57 8.65 9.33 -0.80
N ARG A 58 8.57 8.37 -1.72
CA ARG A 58 7.64 8.43 -2.86
C ARG A 58 6.19 8.44 -2.40
N LEU A 59 5.84 7.56 -1.45
CA LEU A 59 4.49 7.50 -0.89
C LEU A 59 4.13 8.78 -0.12
N MET A 60 5.06 9.31 0.67
CA MET A 60 4.87 10.59 1.38
C MET A 60 4.67 11.77 0.43
N ALA A 61 5.30 11.76 -0.74
CA ALA A 61 5.16 12.82 -1.75
C ALA A 61 3.91 12.67 -2.63
N SER A 62 3.24 11.51 -2.59
CA SER A 62 2.11 11.17 -3.47
C SER A 62 0.77 11.46 -2.79
N THR A 63 0.54 12.72 -2.41
CA THR A 63 -0.64 13.14 -1.63
C THR A 63 -1.82 13.58 -2.49
N SER A 64 -1.66 13.62 -3.82
CA SER A 64 -2.71 14.02 -4.76
C SER A 64 -3.23 12.84 -5.57
N GLU A 65 -4.54 12.86 -5.81
CA GLU A 65 -5.19 11.93 -6.73
C GLU A 65 -4.84 12.29 -8.18
N PHE A 66 -4.39 11.29 -8.94
CA PHE A 66 -4.15 11.45 -10.37
C PHE A 66 -5.32 10.83 -11.15
N PRO A 67 -6.11 11.62 -11.91
CA PRO A 67 -7.36 11.13 -12.52
C PRO A 67 -7.21 9.86 -13.37
N PRO A 68 -6.14 9.68 -14.18
CA PRO A 68 -5.91 8.43 -14.90
C PRO A 68 -5.70 7.21 -13.98
N VAL A 69 -5.03 7.37 -12.84
CA VAL A 69 -4.86 6.31 -11.84
C VAL A 69 -6.19 5.97 -11.19
N CYS A 70 -6.99 6.98 -10.83
CA CYS A 70 -8.32 6.77 -10.26
C CYS A 70 -9.23 6.00 -11.23
N ALA A 71 -9.16 6.30 -12.54
CA ALA A 71 -9.92 5.57 -13.56
C ALA A 71 -9.50 4.10 -13.67
N ILE A 72 -8.19 3.81 -13.63
CA ILE A 72 -7.67 2.43 -13.68
C ILE A 72 -8.10 1.65 -12.43
N VAL A 73 -7.83 2.20 -11.24
CA VAL A 73 -8.16 1.55 -9.96
C VAL A 73 -9.68 1.39 -9.82
N GLY A 74 -10.46 2.41 -10.16
CA GLY A 74 -11.91 2.38 -10.11
C GLY A 74 -12.53 1.38 -11.10
N GLY A 75 -11.98 1.27 -12.31
CA GLY A 75 -12.43 0.28 -13.30
C GLY A 75 -12.19 -1.16 -12.83
N ILE A 76 -11.02 -1.43 -12.25
CA ILE A 76 -10.70 -2.75 -11.69
C ILE A 76 -11.60 -3.06 -10.50
N LEU A 77 -11.71 -2.13 -9.54
CA LEU A 77 -12.58 -2.28 -8.38
C LEU A 77 -14.04 -2.54 -8.78
N GLY A 78 -14.57 -1.79 -9.75
CA GLY A 78 -15.93 -1.98 -10.25
C GLY A 78 -16.16 -3.36 -10.85
N GLN A 79 -15.20 -3.87 -11.62
CA GLN A 79 -15.28 -5.22 -12.19
C GLN A 79 -15.29 -6.30 -11.08
N GLU A 80 -14.50 -6.12 -10.02
CA GLU A 80 -14.46 -7.06 -8.90
C GLU A 80 -15.74 -7.07 -8.08
N VAL A 81 -16.35 -5.90 -7.87
CA VAL A 81 -17.68 -5.80 -7.26
C VAL A 81 -18.69 -6.59 -8.08
N ILE A 82 -18.68 -6.46 -9.42
CA ILE A 82 -19.59 -7.21 -10.31
C ILE A 82 -19.38 -8.72 -10.18
N LYS A 83 -18.14 -9.21 -10.15
CA LYS A 83 -17.84 -10.64 -9.95
C LYS A 83 -18.38 -11.14 -8.62
N ALA A 84 -18.12 -10.39 -7.54
CA ALA A 84 -18.53 -10.74 -6.19
C ALA A 84 -20.05 -10.84 -6.05
N ILE A 85 -20.82 -9.88 -6.60
CA ILE A 85 -22.28 -9.88 -6.49
C ILE A 85 -22.96 -10.86 -7.46
N SER A 86 -22.36 -11.11 -8.62
CA SER A 86 -22.97 -11.98 -9.64
C SER A 86 -22.66 -13.46 -9.44
N GLY A 87 -21.66 -13.79 -8.62
CA GLY A 87 -21.13 -15.14 -8.48
C GLY A 87 -20.50 -15.68 -9.77
N LYS A 88 -20.15 -14.79 -10.72
CA LYS A 88 -19.57 -15.17 -12.02
C LYS A 88 -18.14 -14.65 -12.14
N GLY A 89 -17.23 -15.57 -12.46
CA GLY A 89 -15.80 -15.33 -12.50
C GLY A 89 -15.17 -15.37 -11.10
N ASP A 90 -13.86 -15.54 -11.04
CA ASP A 90 -13.13 -15.56 -9.79
C ASP A 90 -12.74 -14.12 -9.38
N PRO A 91 -13.15 -13.65 -8.19
CA PRO A 91 -12.64 -12.40 -7.64
C PRO A 91 -11.11 -12.45 -7.44
N LEU A 92 -10.48 -11.28 -7.49
CA LEU A 92 -9.07 -11.13 -7.19
C LEU A 92 -8.80 -11.51 -5.74
N LYS A 93 -7.58 -11.98 -5.51
CA LYS A 93 -7.14 -12.41 -4.19
C LYS A 93 -6.74 -11.19 -3.37
N ASN A 94 -7.70 -10.60 -2.66
CA ASN A 94 -7.57 -9.57 -1.61
C ASN A 94 -6.97 -8.20 -1.99
N PHE A 95 -5.75 -8.13 -2.56
CA PHE A 95 -5.08 -6.86 -2.83
C PHE A 95 -4.73 -6.71 -4.31
N PHE A 96 -4.95 -5.50 -4.82
CA PHE A 96 -4.45 -5.04 -6.10
C PHE A 96 -3.68 -3.74 -5.91
N PHE A 97 -2.45 -3.72 -6.40
CA PHE A 97 -1.57 -2.56 -6.38
C PHE A 97 -1.26 -2.10 -7.81
N PHE A 98 -1.26 -0.79 -8.04
CA PHE A 98 -0.91 -0.20 -9.32
C PHE A 98 0.21 0.83 -9.16
N ASP A 99 1.29 0.68 -9.94
CA ASP A 99 2.37 1.66 -10.05
C ASP A 99 2.24 2.41 -11.38
N ALA A 100 1.89 3.70 -11.30
CA ALA A 100 1.69 4.55 -12.47
C ALA A 100 2.98 4.88 -13.24
N MET A 101 4.14 4.83 -12.58
CA MET A 101 5.42 5.15 -13.22
C MET A 101 5.87 4.03 -14.16
N ASP A 102 5.66 2.79 -13.72
CA ASP A 102 6.03 1.58 -14.47
C ASP A 102 4.83 0.96 -15.25
N GLY A 103 3.62 1.46 -15.02
CA GLY A 103 2.37 0.92 -15.59
C GLY A 103 2.02 -0.49 -15.12
N LYS A 104 2.58 -0.94 -13.99
CA LYS A 104 2.46 -2.33 -13.51
C LYS A 104 1.31 -2.46 -12.51
N GLY A 105 0.42 -3.42 -12.77
CA GLY A 105 -0.57 -3.91 -11.81
C GLY A 105 -0.12 -5.23 -11.20
N ILE A 106 -0.23 -5.36 -9.87
CA ILE A 106 0.16 -6.57 -9.12
C ILE A 106 -1.03 -7.00 -8.26
N ILE A 107 -1.41 -8.27 -8.35
CA ILE A 107 -2.41 -8.89 -7.46
C ILE A 107 -1.67 -9.68 -6.39
N GLU A 108 -2.04 -9.48 -5.13
CA GLU A 108 -1.39 -10.12 -3.98
C GLU A 108 -2.37 -10.80 -3.04
N ASP A 109 -2.23 -12.12 -2.94
CA ASP A 109 -2.93 -12.91 -1.94
C ASP A 109 -2.23 -12.78 -0.57
N ILE A 110 -2.80 -11.92 0.27
CA ILE A 110 -2.28 -11.73 1.63
C ILE A 110 -2.85 -12.71 2.67
N SER A 111 -3.74 -13.63 2.27
CA SER A 111 -4.39 -14.56 3.21
C SER A 111 -3.51 -15.73 3.63
N ASN A 112 -2.42 -16.00 2.89
CA ASN A 112 -1.41 -17.00 3.24
C ASN A 112 -0.45 -16.51 4.34
N VAL A 113 -1.00 -16.13 5.49
CA VAL A 113 -0.25 -16.03 6.75
C VAL A 113 -0.58 -17.28 7.55
N ASN A 114 0.17 -18.35 7.28
CA ASN A 114 0.49 -19.51 8.13
C ASN A 114 0.71 -20.77 7.27
N SER A 115 1.97 -21.05 6.99
CA SER A 115 2.53 -22.41 6.97
C SER A 115 4.02 -22.31 7.30
#